data_AF-A0A7S0LVQ4-F1
#
_entry.id   AF-A0A7S0LVQ4-F1
#
_cell.length_a   1.000
_cell.length_b   1.000
_cell.length_c   1.000
_cell.angle_alpha   90.00
_cell.angle_beta   90.00
_cell.angle_gamma   90.00
#
_symmetry.space_group_name_H-M   'P 1'
#
loop_
_entity.id
_entity.type
_entity.pdbx_description
1 polymer ?
#
loop_
_entity_poly.entity_id
_entity_poly.type
_entity_poly.pdbx_seq_one_letter_code
_entity_poly.pdbx_strand_id
1 'polypeptide(L)'
;AVPLLSCGDDAPGGAAIVRLHVLDWEDGQPGVGRPTMKVLKTYELQSGDAAEPLSAWRNCLVSNGRYVIRAVEQRMYVWNLESQQLTAIVQHELGGCFSAMLLHPTARILFMATAQGVIEAYTQP
;
A
#
# COMPACT_ATOMS: atom_id res chain seq x y z
N ALA A 1 17.30 -10.31 3.47
CA ALA A 1 15.89 -9.98 3.80
C ALA A 1 15.45 -8.60 3.29
N VAL A 2 14.55 -8.55 2.30
CA VAL A 2 13.89 -7.33 1.79
C VAL A 2 12.44 -7.30 2.29
N PRO A 3 11.99 -6.25 3.00
CA PRO A 3 10.61 -6.15 3.41
C PRO A 3 9.70 -5.81 2.22
N LEU A 4 8.59 -6.53 2.08
CA LEU A 4 7.58 -6.32 1.04
C LEU A 4 6.21 -6.22 1.71
N LEU A 5 5.40 -5.24 1.30
CA LEU A 5 4.02 -5.14 1.75
C LEU A 5 3.08 -5.55 0.62
N SER A 6 2.10 -6.39 0.95
CA SER A 6 1.02 -6.75 0.06
C SER A 6 -0.31 -6.50 0.74
N CYS A 7 -1.29 -5.95 0.01
CA CYS A 7 -2.70 -6.10 0.37
C CYS A 7 -3.26 -7.37 -0.26
N GLY A 8 -4.19 -8.01 0.40
CA GLY A 8 -4.91 -9.16 -0.14
C GLY A 8 -6.32 -9.23 0.41
N ASP A 9 -7.03 -10.30 0.04
CA ASP A 9 -8.45 -10.47 0.32
C ASP A 9 -8.85 -10.20 1.76
N ASP A 10 -10.06 -9.66 1.85
CA ASP A 10 -10.65 -9.13 3.07
C ASP A 10 -10.77 -10.24 4.13
N ALA A 11 -10.55 -9.88 5.39
CA ALA A 11 -10.87 -10.75 6.50
C ALA A 11 -12.36 -11.11 6.47
N PRO A 12 -12.78 -12.24 7.07
CA PRO A 12 -14.20 -12.51 7.30
C PRO A 12 -14.83 -11.31 8.03
N GLY A 13 -15.58 -10.47 7.32
CA GLY A 13 -16.07 -9.18 7.83
C GLY A 13 -15.74 -7.95 6.97
N GLY A 14 -15.02 -8.10 5.86
CA GLY A 14 -14.74 -7.00 4.92
C GLY A 14 -13.59 -6.09 5.36
N ALA A 15 -12.83 -6.49 6.37
CA ALA A 15 -11.68 -5.75 6.84
C ALA A 15 -10.47 -5.95 5.91
N ALA A 16 -9.77 -4.87 5.72
CA ALA A 16 -8.66 -4.71 4.81
C ALA A 16 -7.39 -5.41 5.34
N ILE A 17 -6.94 -6.52 4.74
CA ILE A 17 -5.72 -7.20 5.22
C ILE A 17 -4.47 -6.69 4.49
N VAL A 18 -3.51 -6.18 5.29
CA VAL A 18 -2.15 -5.90 4.82
C VAL A 18 -1.16 -6.86 5.47
N ARG A 19 -0.29 -7.46 4.67
CA ARG A 19 0.76 -8.38 5.14
C ARG A 19 2.13 -7.80 4.86
N LEU A 20 2.94 -7.71 5.91
CA LEU A 20 4.38 -7.48 5.80
C LEU A 20 5.06 -8.82 5.61
N HIS A 21 5.75 -8.96 4.49
CA HIS A 21 6.58 -10.09 4.15
C HIS A 21 8.04 -9.72 4.27
N VAL A 22 8.87 -10.74 4.49
CA VAL A 22 10.29 -10.67 4.23
C VAL A 22 10.62 -11.61 3.08
N LEU A 23 11.29 -11.08 2.07
CA LEU A 23 11.90 -11.86 1.01
C LEU A 23 13.33 -12.17 1.44
N ASP A 24 13.67 -13.45 1.56
CA ASP A 24 15.02 -13.89 1.89
C ASP A 24 15.54 -14.92 0.89
N TRP A 25 16.83 -15.19 0.93
CA TRP A 25 17.46 -16.23 0.11
C TRP A 25 17.90 -17.37 1.02
N GLU A 26 17.63 -18.63 0.65
CA GLU A 26 17.91 -19.82 1.48
C GLU A 26 19.36 -19.88 1.98
N ASP A 27 20.31 -19.38 1.18
CA ASP A 27 21.75 -19.38 1.49
C ASP A 27 22.27 -18.02 1.99
N GLY A 28 21.39 -17.06 2.25
CA GLY A 28 21.76 -15.70 2.68
C GLY A 28 22.46 -14.85 1.61
N GLN A 29 22.70 -15.40 0.41
CA GLN A 29 23.29 -14.70 -0.73
C GLN A 29 22.20 -14.21 -1.71
N PRO A 30 22.02 -12.89 -1.87
CA PRO A 30 21.09 -12.35 -2.86
C PRO A 30 21.43 -12.82 -4.27
N GLY A 31 20.45 -13.36 -5.00
CA GLY A 31 20.60 -13.74 -6.41
C GLY A 31 21.13 -15.16 -6.66
N VAL A 32 21.53 -15.88 -5.61
CA VAL A 32 21.90 -17.30 -5.69
C VAL A 32 20.84 -18.11 -4.94
N GLY A 33 20.11 -18.98 -5.64
CA GLY A 33 19.05 -19.81 -5.06
C GLY A 33 17.64 -19.24 -5.17
N ARG A 34 16.67 -19.98 -4.62
CA ARG A 34 15.24 -19.61 -4.67
C ARG A 34 14.93 -18.59 -3.57
N PRO A 35 14.28 -17.45 -3.91
CA PRO A 35 13.80 -16.55 -2.88
C PRO A 35 12.69 -17.25 -2.08
N THR A 36 12.76 -17.15 -0.76
CA THR A 36 11.70 -17.55 0.16
C THR A 36 10.96 -16.29 0.61
N MET A 37 9.64 -16.41 0.78
CA MET A 37 8.81 -15.32 1.28
C MET A 37 8.12 -15.77 2.55
N LYS A 38 8.27 -14.98 3.62
CA LYS A 38 7.63 -15.26 4.90
C LYS A 38 6.83 -14.05 5.36
N VAL A 39 5.59 -14.27 5.77
CA VAL A 39 4.79 -13.25 6.46
C VAL A 39 5.41 -13.00 7.84
N LEU A 40 5.85 -11.77 8.09
CA LEU A 40 6.31 -11.32 9.39
C LEU A 40 5.16 -10.83 10.27
N LYS A 41 4.23 -10.09 9.66
CA LYS A 41 3.12 -9.48 10.38
C LYS A 41 1.92 -9.28 9.47
N THR A 42 0.74 -9.51 10.02
CA THR A 42 -0.55 -9.23 9.39
C THR A 42 -1.21 -8.09 10.14
N TYR A 43 -1.74 -7.13 9.38
CA TYR A 43 -2.48 -5.98 9.87
C TYR A 43 -3.90 -6.09 9.34
N GLU A 44 -4.87 -5.87 10.22
CA GLU A 44 -6.28 -5.78 9.89
C GLU A 44 -6.67 -4.30 9.96
N LEU A 45 -6.69 -3.65 8.81
CA LEU A 45 -7.02 -2.24 8.72
C LEU A 45 -8.53 -2.09 8.82
N GLN A 46 -9.00 -1.21 9.70
CA GLN A 46 -10.41 -0.88 9.76
C GLN A 46 -10.83 -0.27 8.42
N SER A 47 -11.91 -0.81 7.85
CA SER A 47 -12.43 -0.39 6.54
C SER A 47 -12.97 1.04 6.51
N GLY A 48 -12.94 1.78 7.62
CA GLY A 48 -13.51 3.12 7.84
C GLY A 48 -13.87 3.88 6.57
N ASP A 49 -15.17 4.09 6.33
CA ASP A 49 -15.80 4.72 5.15
C ASP A 49 -15.30 4.31 3.75
N ALA A 50 -14.32 3.41 3.62
CA ALA A 50 -13.94 2.79 2.37
C ALA A 50 -15.04 1.80 2.01
N ALA A 51 -16.05 2.30 1.31
CA ALA A 51 -17.20 1.55 0.84
C ALA A 51 -16.82 0.32 -0.02
N GLU A 52 -15.60 0.29 -0.54
CA GLU A 52 -15.09 -0.75 -1.41
C GLU A 52 -14.03 -1.63 -0.72
N PRO A 53 -14.16 -2.97 -0.77
CA PRO A 53 -13.16 -3.90 -0.23
C PRO A 53 -11.77 -3.68 -0.84
N LEU A 54 -10.70 -3.98 -0.08
CA LEU A 54 -9.30 -3.81 -0.55
C LEU A 54 -8.98 -4.68 -1.77
N SER A 55 -9.76 -5.75 -1.98
CA SER A 55 -9.62 -6.73 -3.06
C SER A 55 -10.05 -6.20 -4.44
N ALA A 56 -10.64 -5.01 -4.54
CA ALA A 56 -11.05 -4.46 -5.84
C ALA A 56 -9.85 -4.20 -6.78
N TRP A 57 -9.96 -4.66 -8.04
CA TRP A 57 -8.95 -4.64 -9.10
C TRP A 57 -8.45 -3.24 -9.54
N ARG A 58 -8.90 -2.17 -8.89
CA ARG A 58 -8.60 -0.76 -9.22
C ARG A 58 -7.89 -0.02 -8.07
N ASN A 59 -7.19 -0.76 -7.23
CA ASN A 59 -6.51 -0.20 -6.07
C ASN A 59 -5.00 -0.15 -6.29
N CYS A 60 -4.37 0.96 -5.91
CA CYS A 60 -2.92 1.02 -5.75
C CYS A 60 -2.58 1.05 -4.26
N LEU A 61 -1.48 0.41 -3.85
CA LEU A 61 -1.05 0.37 -2.45
C LEU A 61 0.43 0.76 -2.35
N VAL A 62 0.75 1.64 -1.41
CA VAL A 62 2.13 1.96 -1.03
C VAL A 62 2.25 2.09 0.48
N SER A 63 3.48 1.99 0.99
CA SER A 63 3.75 2.14 2.42
C SER A 63 5.18 2.56 2.68
N ASN A 64 5.40 3.27 3.80
CA ASN A 64 6.72 3.53 4.38
C ASN A 64 6.99 2.67 5.63
N GLY A 65 6.22 1.61 5.88
CA GLY A 65 6.34 0.77 7.07
C GLY A 65 5.74 1.35 8.35
N ARG A 66 5.37 2.65 8.37
CA ARG A 66 4.57 3.27 9.44
C ARG A 66 3.13 3.50 9.02
N TYR A 67 2.93 3.92 7.78
CA TYR A 67 1.63 4.17 7.17
C TYR A 67 1.45 3.33 5.93
N VAL A 68 0.21 2.93 5.67
CA VAL A 68 -0.22 2.37 4.39
C VAL A 68 -1.13 3.39 3.71
N ILE A 69 -0.91 3.60 2.41
CA ILE A 69 -1.75 4.42 1.55
C ILE A 69 -2.39 3.52 0.50
N ARG A 70 -3.71 3.55 0.43
CA ARG A 70 -4.49 2.91 -0.63
C ARG A 70 -5.14 4.00 -1.47
N ALA A 71 -4.95 3.93 -2.77
CA ALA A 71 -5.73 4.71 -3.72
C ALA A 71 -6.92 3.89 -4.24
N VAL A 72 -8.10 4.50 -4.27
CA VAL A 72 -9.33 3.97 -4.87
C VAL A 72 -9.96 5.10 -5.66
N GLU A 73 -10.13 4.89 -6.97
CA GLU A 73 -10.61 5.95 -7.87
C GLU A 73 -9.77 7.22 -7.72
N GLN A 74 -10.32 8.26 -7.10
CA GLN A 74 -9.68 9.55 -6.87
C GLN A 74 -9.43 9.84 -5.37
N ARG A 75 -9.61 8.85 -4.51
CA ARG A 75 -9.41 8.98 -3.06
C ARG A 75 -8.19 8.19 -2.62
N MET A 76 -7.43 8.77 -1.72
CA MET A 76 -6.37 8.09 -0.98
C MET A 76 -6.77 7.94 0.48
N TYR A 77 -6.69 6.73 0.98
CA TYR A 77 -6.95 6.38 2.37
C TYR A 77 -5.61 6.07 3.02
N VAL A 78 -5.36 6.65 4.19
CA VAL A 78 -4.09 6.54 4.91
C VAL A 78 -4.35 5.92 6.27
N TRP A 79 -3.78 4.74 6.51
CA TRP A 79 -3.83 4.07 7.81
C TRP A 79 -2.49 4.12 8.50
N ASN A 80 -2.52 4.27 9.82
CA ASN A 80 -1.36 4.02 10.67
C ASN A 80 -1.29 2.51 10.94
N LEU A 81 -0.16 1.88 10.64
CA LEU A 81 0.04 0.43 10.81
C LEU A 81 0.15 -0.01 12.27
N GLU A 82 0.63 0.86 13.16
CA GLU A 82 0.75 0.56 14.58
C GLU A 82 -0.61 0.55 15.28
N SER A 83 -1.42 1.59 15.05
CA SER A 83 -2.77 1.67 15.64
C SER A 83 -3.84 0.95 14.82
N GLN A 84 -3.56 0.60 13.56
CA GLN A 84 -4.50 0.02 12.58
C GLN A 84 -5.72 0.93 12.30
N GLN A 85 -5.60 2.22 12.62
CA GLN A 85 -6.66 3.21 12.45
C GLN A 85 -6.47 4.01 11.16
N LEU A 86 -7.59 4.36 10.54
CA LEU A 86 -7.65 5.32 9.45
C LEU A 86 -7.28 6.71 10.00
N THR A 87 -6.25 7.31 9.42
CA THR A 87 -5.69 8.60 9.87
C THR A 87 -6.10 9.74 8.96
N ALA A 88 -6.29 9.48 7.65
CA ALA A 88 -6.72 10.49 6.69
C ALA A 88 -7.43 9.87 5.49
N ILE A 89 -8.36 10.64 4.92
CA ILE A 89 -8.92 10.44 3.58
C ILE A 89 -8.59 11.70 2.78
N VAL A 90 -7.89 11.55 1.68
CA VAL A 90 -7.49 12.64 0.80
C VAL A 90 -8.21 12.45 -0.52
N GLN A 91 -9.07 13.39 -0.89
CA GLN A 91 -9.62 13.48 -2.23
C GLN A 91 -8.59 14.16 -3.12
N HIS A 92 -8.23 13.52 -4.23
CA HIS A 92 -7.36 14.10 -5.22
C HIS A 92 -8.19 14.50 -6.45
N GLU A 93 -7.89 15.66 -7.01
CA GLU A 93 -8.50 16.13 -8.28
C GLU A 93 -7.62 15.80 -9.49
N LEU A 94 -6.72 14.83 -9.32
CA LEU A 94 -5.95 14.28 -10.43
C LEU A 94 -6.96 13.64 -11.38
N GLY A 95 -7.02 14.11 -12.62
CA GLY A 95 -8.01 13.67 -13.60
C GLY A 95 -8.08 12.14 -13.68
N GLY A 96 -9.28 11.61 -13.41
CA GLY A 96 -9.66 10.19 -13.35
C GLY A 96 -8.90 9.32 -12.32
N CYS A 97 -9.01 7.99 -12.47
CA CYS A 97 -8.62 7.05 -11.41
C CYS A 97 -7.11 6.84 -11.33
N PHE A 98 -6.59 6.67 -10.11
CA PHE A 98 -5.22 6.21 -9.89
C PHE A 98 -4.96 4.88 -10.60
N SER A 99 -3.80 4.80 -11.25
CA SER A 99 -3.31 3.62 -11.98
C SER A 99 -2.01 3.08 -11.37
N ALA A 100 -1.21 3.95 -10.76
CA ALA A 100 -0.03 3.57 -10.00
C ALA A 100 0.27 4.59 -8.89
N MET A 101 0.91 4.09 -7.83
CA MET A 101 1.53 4.92 -6.81
C MET A 101 2.90 4.35 -6.48
N LEU A 102 3.85 5.21 -6.17
CA LEU A 102 5.18 4.83 -5.70
C LEU A 102 5.62 5.78 -4.60
N LEU A 103 6.03 5.22 -3.46
CA LEU A 103 6.62 6.01 -2.39
C LEU A 103 8.14 5.90 -2.46
N HIS A 104 8.82 7.04 -2.56
CA HIS A 104 10.27 7.07 -2.53
C HIS A 104 10.77 6.63 -1.14
N PRO A 105 11.72 5.67 -1.06
CA PRO A 105 12.08 5.01 0.20
C PRO A 105 12.64 5.95 1.27
N THR A 106 13.30 7.04 0.87
CA THR A 106 13.97 7.98 1.80
C THR A 106 13.50 9.44 1.68
N ALA A 107 13.34 9.96 0.46
CA ALA A 107 13.01 11.36 0.19
C ALA A 107 11.58 11.82 0.59
N ARG A 108 10.73 10.93 1.14
CA ARG A 108 9.33 11.26 1.51
C ARG A 108 8.50 11.85 0.35
N ILE A 109 8.76 11.37 -0.86
CA ILE A 109 8.02 11.75 -2.08
C ILE A 109 7.05 10.64 -2.42
N LEU A 110 5.78 10.98 -2.64
CA LEU A 110 4.76 10.09 -3.19
C LEU A 110 4.55 10.45 -4.66
N PHE A 111 4.92 9.55 -5.56
CA PHE A 111 4.56 9.63 -6.98
C PHE A 111 3.20 8.98 -7.20
N MET A 112 2.36 9.65 -7.98
CA MET A 112 1.00 9.22 -8.29
C MET A 112 0.80 9.34 -9.79
N ALA A 113 0.17 8.32 -10.40
CA ALA A 113 -0.18 8.34 -11.81
C ALA A 113 -1.65 7.95 -12.00
N THR A 114 -2.35 8.59 -12.93
CA THR A 114 -3.74 8.26 -13.27
C THR A 114 -3.88 7.57 -14.63
N ALA A 115 -5.02 6.92 -14.85
CA ALA A 115 -5.38 6.27 -16.11
C ALA A 115 -5.44 7.26 -17.30
N GLN A 116 -5.51 8.56 -17.03
CA GLN A 116 -5.52 9.65 -18.01
C GLN A 116 -4.11 10.12 -18.38
N GLY A 117 -3.07 9.51 -17.80
CA GLY A 117 -1.67 9.83 -18.08
C GLY A 117 -1.14 11.04 -17.29
N VAL A 118 -1.86 11.49 -16.25
CA VAL A 118 -1.34 12.53 -15.34
C VAL A 118 -0.37 11.89 -14.35
N ILE A 119 0.79 12.50 -14.14
CA ILE A 119 1.79 12.08 -13.16
C ILE A 119 2.14 13.26 -12.27
N GLU A 120 1.98 13.09 -10.96
CA GLU A 120 2.32 14.10 -9.95
C GLU A 120 3.21 13.51 -8.85
N ALA A 121 4.00 14.38 -8.23
CA ALA A 121 4.83 14.05 -7.09
C ALA A 121 4.43 14.93 -5.91
N TYR A 122 3.94 14.31 -4.85
CA TYR A 122 3.65 14.98 -3.60
C TYR A 122 4.85 14.87 -2.66
N THR A 123 5.33 16.01 -2.16
CA THR A 123 6.34 16.07 -1.11
C THR A 123 5.68 16.63 0.13
N GLN A 124 5.79 15.95 1.26
CA GLN A 124 5.33 16.51 2.52
C GLN A 124 6.19 17.75 2.84
N PRO A 125 5.59 18.94 3.05
CA PRO A 125 6.32 20.15 3.39
C PRO A 125 7.06 20.03 4.73
#